data_AF-A0A2V8ZTT4-F1
#
_entry.id   AF-A0A2V8ZTT4-F1
#
_cell.length_a   1.000
_cell.length_b   1.000
_cell.length_c   1.000
_cell.angle_alpha   90.00
_cell.angle_beta   90.00
_cell.angle_gamma   90.00
#
_symmetry.space_group_name_H-M   'P 1'
#
loop_
_entity.id
_entity.type
_entity.pdbx_description
1 polymer ?
#
loop_
_entity_poly.entity_id
_entity_poly.type
_entity_poly.pdbx_seq_one_letter_code
_entity_poly.pdbx_strand_id
1 'polypeptide(L)'
;MSQQRRLEFIERLSSDVPVHPVTLAIARLAGRIEGQQEAMGIQFAFEDLLIGATALHLGYEVATLNLRDFQRIPGLSVIQTLKD
;
A
#
# COMPACT_ATOMS: atom_id res chain seq x y z
N MET A 1 -3.06 24.92 6.81
CA MET A 1 -3.02 24.17 8.09
C MET A 1 -1.57 24.12 8.59
N SER A 2 -1.32 24.38 9.87
CA SER A 2 0.03 24.30 10.45
C SER A 2 0.53 22.85 10.49
N GLN A 3 1.85 22.63 10.39
CA GLN A 3 2.48 21.30 10.44
C GLN A 3 2.07 20.51 11.70
N GLN A 4 1.99 21.20 12.83
CA GLN A 4 1.57 20.64 14.12
C GLN A 4 0.18 19.98 14.05
N ARG A 5 -0.81 20.67 13.47
CA ARG A 5 -2.18 20.12 13.34
C ARG A 5 -2.23 18.87 12.46
N ARG A 6 -1.34 18.73 11.47
CA ARG A 6 -1.28 17.51 10.64
C ARG A 6 -0.70 16.33 11.42
N LEU A 7 0.35 16.56 12.22
CA LEU A 7 0.92 15.51 13.07
C LEU A 7 -0.09 15.04 14.12
N GLU A 8 -0.75 15.96 14.81
CA GLU A 8 -1.81 15.63 15.78
C GLU A 8 -2.99 14.88 15.16
N PHE A 9 -3.29 15.12 13.87
CA PHE A 9 -4.27 14.35 13.15
C PHE A 9 -3.78 12.91 12.87
N ILE A 10 -2.54 12.76 12.40
CA ILE A 10 -1.95 11.44 12.10
C ILE A 10 -1.82 10.60 13.37
N GLU A 11 -1.37 11.17 14.49
CA GLU A 11 -1.25 10.45 15.76
C GLU A 11 -2.60 9.93 16.24
N ARG A 12 -3.65 10.76 16.19
CA ARG A 12 -5.01 10.33 16.55
C ARG A 12 -5.54 9.26 15.60
N LEU A 13 -5.33 9.42 14.30
CA LEU A 13 -5.73 8.39 13.34
C LEU A 13 -5.04 7.06 13.66
N SER A 14 -3.75 7.10 13.98
CA SER A 14 -2.93 5.92 14.27
C SER A 14 -3.30 5.24 15.59
N SER A 15 -4.00 5.92 16.51
CA SER A 15 -4.55 5.26 17.71
C SER A 15 -5.85 4.51 17.44
N ASP A 16 -6.57 4.89 16.38
CA ASP A 16 -7.90 4.36 16.08
C ASP A 16 -7.86 3.21 15.05
N VAL A 17 -6.78 3.07 14.28
CA VAL A 17 -6.57 1.98 13.31
C VAL A 17 -5.31 1.17 13.59
N PRO A 18 -5.31 -0.16 13.34
CA PRO A 18 -4.10 -0.96 13.43
C PRO A 18 -3.02 -0.46 12.47
N VAL A 19 -1.82 -0.19 13.00
CA VAL A 19 -0.64 0.15 12.19
C VAL A 19 0.23 -1.09 12.04
N HIS A 20 0.31 -1.61 10.81
CA HIS A 20 1.15 -2.77 10.51
C HIS A 20 2.56 -2.32 10.10
N PRO A 21 3.63 -2.80 10.77
CA PRO A 21 4.99 -2.47 10.39
C PRO A 21 5.39 -3.15 9.08
N VAL A 22 6.21 -2.47 8.28
CA VAL A 22 6.88 -3.11 7.15
C VAL A 22 7.97 -4.04 7.70
N THR A 23 7.75 -5.35 7.55
CA THR A 23 8.70 -6.38 7.98
C THR A 23 9.64 -6.77 6.83
N LEU A 24 10.71 -7.50 7.15
CA LEU A 24 11.59 -8.08 6.14
C LEU A 24 10.85 -9.02 5.18
N ALA A 25 9.81 -9.73 5.65
CA ALA A 25 9.00 -10.61 4.80
C ALA A 25 8.22 -9.81 3.75
N ILE A 26 7.62 -8.69 4.16
CA ILE A 26 6.91 -7.75 3.28
C ILE A 26 7.89 -7.13 2.27
N ALA A 27 9.03 -6.63 2.73
CA ALA A 27 10.04 -6.02 1.85
C ALA A 27 10.57 -7.02 0.81
N ARG A 28 10.80 -8.28 1.20
CA ARG A 28 11.18 -9.34 0.25
C ARG A 28 10.07 -9.67 -0.74
N LEU A 29 8.81 -9.64 -0.32
CA LEU A 29 7.68 -9.84 -1.23
C LEU A 29 7.60 -8.71 -2.26
N ALA A 30 7.71 -7.46 -1.81
CA ALA A 30 7.76 -6.29 -2.70
C ALA A 30 8.88 -6.43 -3.74
N GLY A 31 10.12 -6.69 -3.33
CA GLY A 31 11.24 -6.85 -4.26
C GLY A 31 11.09 -8.02 -5.25
N ARG A 32 10.45 -9.13 -4.85
CA ARG A 32 10.13 -10.22 -5.78
C ARG A 32 9.11 -9.78 -6.84
N ILE A 33 8.05 -9.10 -6.43
CA ILE A 33 7.03 -8.57 -7.35
C ILE A 33 7.67 -7.55 -8.29
N GLU A 34 8.45 -6.61 -7.76
CA GLU A 34 9.16 -5.60 -8.55
C GLU A 34 10.02 -6.24 -9.64
N GLY A 35 10.93 -7.15 -9.27
CA GLY A 35 11.82 -7.79 -10.24
C GLY A 35 11.08 -8.63 -11.29
N GLN A 36 9.98 -9.31 -10.92
CA GLN A 36 9.15 -10.06 -11.88
C GLN A 36 8.45 -9.13 -12.87
N GLN A 37 7.94 -8.00 -12.40
CA GLN A 37 7.17 -7.07 -13.20
C GLN A 37 8.06 -6.15 -14.04
N GLU A 38 9.24 -5.77 -13.54
CA GLU A 38 10.26 -5.01 -14.27
C GLU A 38 10.75 -5.79 -15.50
N ALA A 39 10.90 -7.11 -15.39
CA ALA A 39 11.21 -7.98 -16.52
C ALA A 39 10.16 -7.93 -17.65
N MET A 40 8.95 -7.45 -17.36
CA MET A 40 7.85 -7.23 -18.30
C MET A 40 7.66 -5.73 -18.65
N GLY A 41 8.57 -4.85 -18.23
CA GLY A 41 8.49 -3.41 -18.46
C GLY A 41 7.46 -2.69 -17.59
N ILE A 42 6.97 -3.33 -16.51
CA ILE A 42 5.97 -2.77 -15.60
C ILE A 42 6.69 -2.22 -14.38
N GLN A 43 6.65 -0.90 -14.20
CA GLN A 43 7.16 -0.22 -13.00
C GLN A 43 6.03 0.25 -12.09
N PHE A 44 6.29 0.22 -10.78
CA PHE A 44 5.41 0.72 -9.72
C PHE A 44 6.09 1.87 -8.97
N ALA A 45 5.30 2.74 -8.36
CA ALA A 45 5.82 3.57 -7.28
C ALA A 45 6.20 2.66 -6.10
N PHE A 46 7.34 2.92 -5.47
CA PHE A 46 7.85 2.08 -4.39
C PHE A 46 6.88 2.02 -3.20
N GLU A 47 6.26 3.14 -2.87
CA GLU A 47 5.28 3.27 -1.79
C GLU A 47 4.03 2.44 -2.06
N ASP A 48 3.47 2.50 -3.28
CA ASP A 48 2.29 1.73 -3.67
C ASP A 48 2.58 0.23 -3.65
N LEU A 49 3.77 -0.16 -4.10
CA LEU A 49 4.19 -1.56 -4.05
C LEU A 49 4.35 -2.07 -2.62
N LEU A 50 4.90 -1.27 -1.70
CA LEU A 50 4.98 -1.64 -0.29
C LEU A 50 3.60 -1.75 0.36
N ILE A 51 2.66 -0.85 0.04
CA ILE A 51 1.28 -0.93 0.52
C ILE A 51 0.62 -2.21 0.01
N GLY A 52 0.72 -2.48 -1.30
CA GLY A 52 0.14 -3.67 -1.93
C GLY A 52 0.76 -4.98 -1.42
N ALA A 53 2.08 -5.04 -1.28
CA ALA A 53 2.77 -6.20 -0.71
C ALA A 53 2.41 -6.44 0.77
N THR A 54 2.18 -5.36 1.54
CA THR A 54 1.69 -5.48 2.92
C THR A 54 0.31 -6.11 2.94
N ALA A 55 -0.62 -5.62 2.13
CA ALA A 55 -1.97 -6.16 2.03
C ALA A 55 -1.96 -7.64 1.59
N LEU A 56 -1.19 -7.97 0.55
CA LEU A 56 -1.00 -9.35 0.10
C LEU A 56 -0.46 -10.27 1.20
N HIS A 57 0.54 -9.80 1.96
CA HIS A 57 1.14 -10.60 3.03
C HIS A 57 0.16 -10.86 4.18
N LEU A 58 -0.72 -9.89 4.47
CA LEU A 58 -1.74 -10.00 5.53
C LEU A 58 -3.04 -10.66 5.06
N GLY A 59 -3.21 -10.90 3.76
CA GLY A 59 -4.45 -11.41 3.18
C GLY A 59 -5.58 -10.38 3.13
N TYR A 60 -5.24 -9.10 3.03
CA TYR A 60 -6.18 -7.98 2.96
C TYR A 60 -6.39 -7.48 1.53
N GLU A 61 -7.50 -6.78 1.33
CA GLU A 61 -7.76 -5.96 0.15
C GLU A 61 -7.26 -4.53 0.36
N VAL A 62 -6.92 -3.83 -0.72
CA VAL A 62 -6.58 -2.40 -0.66
C VAL A 62 -7.79 -1.56 -1.05
N ALA A 63 -8.30 -0.78 -0.09
CA ALA A 63 -9.28 0.27 -0.35
C ALA A 63 -8.55 1.52 -0.87
N THR A 64 -8.82 1.94 -2.11
CA THR A 64 -8.05 3.03 -2.74
C THR A 64 -8.84 3.85 -3.76
N LEU A 65 -8.41 5.10 -3.93
CA LEU A 65 -8.79 5.97 -5.04
C LEU A 65 -7.85 5.81 -6.25
N ASN A 66 -6.68 5.16 -6.09
CA ASN A 66 -5.70 4.91 -7.15
C ASN A 66 -5.87 3.50 -7.74
N LEU A 67 -7.08 3.14 -8.16
CA LEU A 67 -7.39 1.79 -8.66
C LEU A 67 -6.43 1.34 -9.76
N ARG A 68 -6.13 2.23 -10.70
CA ARG A 68 -5.31 1.92 -11.88
C ARG A 68 -3.94 1.35 -11.51
N ASP A 69 -3.30 1.90 -10.49
CA ASP A 69 -1.93 1.50 -10.16
C ASP A 69 -1.93 0.25 -9.26
N PHE A 70 -2.86 0.15 -8.30
CA PHE A 70 -2.96 -1.03 -7.43
C PHE A 70 -3.45 -2.28 -8.16
N GLN A 71 -4.33 -2.16 -9.16
CA GLN A 71 -4.80 -3.29 -9.97
C GLN A 71 -3.70 -3.95 -10.81
N ARG A 72 -2.56 -3.26 -11.01
CA ARG A 72 -1.41 -3.82 -11.72
C ARG A 72 -0.56 -4.75 -10.84
N ILE A 73 -0.76 -4.74 -9.51
CA ILE A 73 -0.03 -5.61 -8.57
C ILE A 73 -0.62 -7.03 -8.64
N PRO A 74 0.16 -8.05 -9.04
CA PRO A 74 -0.37 -9.40 -9.22
C PRO A 74 -0.97 -9.98 -7.94
N GLY A 75 -2.18 -10.53 -8.05
CA GLY A 75 -2.88 -11.20 -6.95
C GLY A 75 -3.50 -10.27 -5.90
N LEU A 76 -3.35 -8.94 -6.03
CA LEU A 76 -3.92 -7.99 -5.08
C LEU A 76 -5.40 -7.72 -5.40
N SER A 77 -6.26 -7.94 -4.41
CA SER A 77 -7.66 -7.48 -4.45
C SER A 77 -7.75 -6.02 -4.05
N VAL A 78 -8.57 -5.26 -4.80
CA VAL A 78 -8.69 -3.81 -4.65
C VAL A 78 -10.16 -3.42 -4.61
N ILE A 79 -10.54 -2.62 -3.62
CA ILE A 79 -11.89 -2.06 -3.47
C ILE A 79 -11.86 -0.58 -3.82
N GLN A 80 -12.76 -0.16 -4.71
CA GLN A 80 -12.95 1.26 -4.97
C GLN A 80 -13.62 1.92 -3.78
N THR A 81 -12.97 2.94 -3.22
CA THR A 81 -13.64 3.81 -2.25
C THR A 81 -14.45 4.88 -2.99
N LEU A 82 -15.64 5.17 -2.49
CA LEU A 82 -16.42 6.32 -2.95
C LEU A 82 -15.75 7.57 -2.37
N LYS A 83 -15.59 8.61 -3.18
CA LYS A 83 -15.41 9.96 -2.65
C LYS A 83 -16.78 10.44 -2.23
N ASP A 84 -16.97 10.62 -0.92
CA ASP A 84 -18.02 11.51 -0.41
C ASP A 84 -17.69 12.97 -0.77
#